data_AF-A0A350QLC2-F1
#
_entry.id   AF-A0A350QLC2-F1
#
_cell.length_a   1.000
_cell.length_b   1.000
_cell.length_c   1.000
_cell.angle_alpha   90.00
_cell.angle_beta   90.00
_cell.angle_gamma   90.00
#
_symmetry.space_group_name_H-M   'P 1'
#
loop_
_entity.id
_entity.type
_entity.pdbx_description
1 polymer ?
#
loop_
_entity_poly.entity_id
_entity_poly.type
_entity_poly.pdbx_seq_one_letter_code
_entity_poly.pdbx_strand_id
1 'polypeptide(L)' 'TLPDLCDAHADCIRVAEPIFTNYGATLCFGGEIVTVKCFEDNSKVKQLVATNGHGKVLVVDGGGS' A
#
# COMPACT_ATOMS: atom_id res chain seq x y z
N THR A 1 -1.29 14.20 -9.79
CA THR A 1 -1.84 13.96 -8.43
C THR A 1 -2.82 12.78 -8.50
N LEU A 2 -3.43 12.34 -7.39
CA LEU A 2 -4.46 11.29 -7.43
C LEU A 2 -5.64 11.66 -8.36
N PRO A 3 -6.16 12.91 -8.32
CA PRO A 3 -7.12 13.42 -9.29
C PRO A 3 -6.64 13.31 -10.76
N ASP A 4 -5.44 13.80 -11.09
CA ASP A 4 -4.90 13.69 -12.47
C ASP A 4 -4.83 12.24 -12.96
N LEU A 5 -4.47 11.31 -12.06
CA LEU A 5 -4.36 9.90 -12.41
C LEU A 5 -5.75 9.36 -12.80
N CYS A 6 -6.77 9.65 -11.98
CA CYS A 6 -8.17 9.31 -12.24
C CYS A 6 -8.67 9.87 -13.57
N ASP A 7 -8.35 11.12 -13.88
CA ASP A 7 -8.76 11.75 -15.14
C ASP A 7 -8.07 11.11 -16.37
N ALA A 8 -6.80 10.73 -16.24
CA ALA A 8 -6.02 10.16 -17.35
C ALA A 8 -6.29 8.67 -17.61
N HIS A 9 -6.70 7.91 -16.60
CA HIS A 9 -6.85 6.45 -16.67
C HIS A 9 -8.13 5.94 -16.00
N ALA A 10 -9.24 6.66 -16.19
CA ALA A 10 -10.53 6.38 -15.56
C ALA A 10 -10.96 4.90 -15.66
N ASP A 11 -10.74 4.26 -16.81
CA ASP A 11 -11.12 2.85 -17.06
C ASP A 11 -10.19 1.81 -16.43
N CYS A 12 -8.98 2.21 -16.02
CA CYS A 12 -7.94 1.32 -15.49
C CYS A 12 -7.69 1.50 -13.98
N ILE A 13 -8.39 2.45 -13.34
CA ILE A 13 -8.17 2.80 -11.94
C ILE A 13 -9.24 2.17 -11.07
N ARG A 14 -8.78 1.58 -9.96
CA ARG A 14 -9.64 1.09 -8.89
C ARG A 14 -9.34 1.89 -7.64
N VAL A 15 -10.36 2.58 -7.13
CA VAL A 15 -10.28 3.33 -5.89
C VAL A 15 -10.53 2.37 -4.74
N ALA A 16 -9.60 2.32 -3.78
CA ALA A 16 -9.79 1.56 -2.56
C ALA A 16 -10.83 2.23 -1.67
N GLU A 17 -11.57 1.44 -0.89
CA GLU A 17 -12.45 1.99 0.14
C GLU A 17 -11.65 2.83 1.14
N PRO A 18 -12.24 3.88 1.73
CA PRO A 18 -11.56 4.79 2.65
C PRO A 18 -11.38 4.17 4.04
N ILE A 19 -10.67 3.04 4.10
CA ILE A 19 -10.40 2.25 5.31
C ILE A 19 -9.04 2.59 5.94
N PHE A 20 -8.23 3.42 5.28
CA PHE A 20 -6.87 3.75 5.69
C PHE A 20 -6.80 5.06 6.47
N THR A 21 -5.98 5.07 7.52
CA THR A 21 -5.61 6.27 8.28
C THR A 21 -4.15 6.62 8.01
N ASN A 22 -3.87 7.91 7.79
CA ASN A 22 -2.51 8.39 7.55
C ASN A 22 -1.76 8.55 8.88
N TYR A 23 -0.65 7.82 9.04
CA TYR A 23 0.23 7.92 10.21
C TYR A 23 1.64 8.42 9.88
N GLY A 24 2.04 8.37 8.61
CA GLY A 24 3.37 8.80 8.15
C GLY A 24 3.46 10.31 7.88
N ALA A 25 4.68 10.84 7.86
CA ALA A 25 4.94 12.23 7.47
C ALA A 25 4.74 12.47 5.95
N THR A 26 4.85 11.43 5.14
CA THR A 26 4.65 11.50 3.69
C THR A 26 3.18 11.26 3.36
N LEU A 27 2.47 12.31 2.96
CA LEU A 27 1.04 12.25 2.64
C LEU A 27 0.72 11.63 1.27
N CYS A 28 1.69 11.62 0.35
CA CYS A 28 1.53 11.10 -1.00
C CYS A 28 2.70 10.21 -1.37
N PHE A 29 2.44 8.94 -1.70
CA PHE A 29 3.45 7.98 -2.15
C PHE A 29 2.82 7.03 -3.20
N GLY A 30 3.67 6.38 -4.00
CA GLY A 30 3.23 5.46 -5.04
C GLY A 30 4.38 4.59 -5.53
N GLY A 31 4.05 3.43 -6.12
CA GLY A 31 5.03 2.45 -6.56
C GLY A 31 4.40 1.08 -6.87
N GLU A 32 5.24 0.10 -7.17
CA GLU A 32 4.82 -1.29 -7.34
C GLU A 32 4.20 -1.83 -6.03
N ILE A 33 3.00 -2.39 -6.11
CA ILE A 33 2.32 -2.97 -4.96
C ILE A 33 2.91 -4.34 -4.65
N VAL A 34 3.39 -4.49 -3.41
CA VAL A 34 3.78 -5.78 -2.84
C VAL A 34 2.75 -6.13 -1.77
N THR A 35 2.14 -7.30 -1.83
CA THR A 35 1.14 -7.72 -0.83
C THR A 35 1.71 -8.76 0.10
N VAL A 36 1.33 -8.69 1.38
CA VAL A 36 1.60 -9.75 2.35
C VAL A 36 0.35 -10.00 3.17
N LYS A 37 -0.05 -11.27 3.26
CA LYS A 37 -1.13 -11.71 4.13
C LYS A 37 -0.55 -12.36 5.37
N CYS A 38 -0.90 -11.80 6.52
CA CYS A 38 -0.40 -12.17 7.83
C CYS A 38 -1.59 -12.29 8.78
N PHE A 39 -1.66 -13.38 9.53
CA PHE A 39 -2.64 -13.57 10.59
C PHE A 39 -1.86 -13.78 11.88
N GLU A 40 -1.92 -12.80 12.78
CA GLU A 40 -1.24 -12.79 14.09
C GLU A 40 0.31 -12.91 14.09
N ASP A 41 0.96 -12.93 12.92
CA ASP A 41 2.42 -12.94 12.79
C ASP A 41 2.92 -11.85 11.81
N ASN A 42 3.73 -10.92 12.32
CA ASN A 42 4.34 -9.84 11.53
C ASN A 42 5.76 -10.17 11.03
N SER A 43 6.23 -11.41 11.20
CA SER A 43 7.60 -11.81 10.84
C SER A 43 7.86 -11.62 9.34
N LYS A 44 6.88 -11.94 8.48
CA LYS A 44 6.98 -11.69 7.03
C LYS A 44 7.03 -10.21 6.68
N VAL A 45 6.28 -9.37 7.40
CA VAL A 45 6.34 -7.90 7.21
C VAL A 45 7.76 -7.42 7.49
N LYS A 46 8.33 -7.82 8.64
CA LYS A 46 9.68 -7.46 9.06
C LYS A 46 10.77 -7.92 8.08
N GLN A 47 10.63 -9.11 7.51
CA GLN A 47 11.54 -9.59 6.47
C GLN A 47 11.45 -8.76 5.19
N LEU A 48 10.24 -8.42 4.74
CA LEU A 48 10.04 -7.65 3.51
C LEU A 48 10.55 -6.21 3.64
N VAL A 49 10.31 -5.53 4.76
CA VAL A 49 10.88 -4.19 4.98
C VAL A 49 12.40 -4.17 5.10
N ALA A 50 13.04 -5.31 5.38
CA ALA A 50 14.50 -5.42 5.37
C ALA A 50 15.09 -5.59 3.95
N THR A 51 14.26 -5.81 2.94
CA THR A 51 14.69 -5.90 1.53
C THR A 51 14.64 -4.53 0.84
N ASN A 52 15.15 -4.46 -0.40
CA ASN A 52 15.10 -3.22 -1.17
C ASN A 52 13.65 -2.83 -1.52
N GLY A 53 13.15 -1.76 -0.88
CA GLY A 53 11.82 -1.21 -1.09
C GLY A 53 11.75 -0.02 -2.06
N HIS A 54 12.83 0.30 -2.79
CA HIS A 54 12.84 1.47 -3.66
C HIS A 54 11.74 1.40 -4.74
N GLY A 55 10.83 2.38 -4.73
CA GLY A 55 9.70 2.46 -5.67
C GLY A 55 8.59 1.44 -5.42
N LYS A 56 8.50 0.87 -4.21
CA LYS A 56 7.51 -0.14 -3.85
C LYS A 56 6.61 0.31 -2.70
N VAL A 57 5.38 -0.21 -2.68
CA VAL A 57 4.38 0.00 -1.63
C VAL A 57 3.98 -1.37 -1.07
N LEU A 58 4.31 -1.62 0.19
CA LEU A 58 3.92 -2.85 0.88
C LEU A 58 2.51 -2.70 1.47
N VAL A 59 1.57 -3.53 1.02
CA VAL A 59 0.19 -3.63 1.53
C VAL A 59 0.09 -4.88 2.39
N VAL A 60 -0.24 -4.69 3.67
CA VAL A 60 -0.35 -5.77 4.67
C VAL A 60 -1.82 -6.06 4.94
N ASP A 61 -2.27 -7.27 4.63
CA ASP A 61 -3.56 -7.80 5.08
C ASP A 61 -3.35 -8.51 6.43
N GLY A 62 -3.83 -7.89 7.50
CA GLY A 62 -3.70 -8.36 8.89
C GLY A 62 -4.91 -9.15 9.41
N GLY A 63 -5.92 -9.43 8.57
CA GLY A 63 -7.17 -10.09 8.99
C GLY A 63 -8.11 -9.26 9.88
N GLY A 64 -7.77 -8.00 10.21
CA GLY A 64 -8.64 -7.08 10.97
C GLY A 64 -8.65 -7.31 12.49
N SER A 65 -7.57 -7.84 13.07
CA SER A 65 -7.39 -7.99 14.52
C SER A 65 -6.94 -6.73 15.23
#